data_AF-A0A2N7S548-F1
#
_entry.id   AF-A0A2N7S548-F1
#
_cell.length_a   1.000
_cell.length_b   1.000
_cell.length_c   1.000
_cell.angle_alpha   90.00
_cell.angle_beta   90.00
_cell.angle_gamma   90.00
#
_symmetry.space_group_name_H-M   'P 1'
#
loop_
_entity.id
_entity.type
_entity.pdbx_description
1 polymer ?
#
loop_
_entity_poly.entity_id
_entity_poly.type
_entity_poly.pdbx_seq_one_letter_code
_entity_poly.pdbx_strand_id
1 'polypeptide(L)'
;MPRAARNYLEQLRRALDFLSEQERREVLEATKQEIFRLPGGGRRKRDLIRLLGEPEARALKFERHEPQALEVGSGKHFLTRILAWPIFALALLTVMVVLFAPPQAAQIDEQGFGYVAGSTGGLLAQLELLIGSQLIWIAFIPVVISLIPLWLPNIAGTIIQVIGALIMSVICVAGGGQLSLFFIPVTLLLWAQVFTPLLMMRGSMASPGPAWLICAAVLLIAVVGYATVRGLAHFSAEPWLILGPAVVLAVLALLLPFRWNSVHIALVAAGLLVMVAGFIASLPGTYSAALAWPWLAGGTSFAVGHLAVAAGMWHERARKLLALF
;
A
#
# COMPACT_ATOMS: atom_id res chain seq x y z
N MET A 1 37.78 38.30 -22.25
CA MET A 1 38.04 37.34 -21.17
C MET A 1 39.50 36.93 -21.17
N PRO A 2 40.15 36.82 -19.98
CA PRO A 2 41.51 36.30 -19.83
C PRO A 2 41.66 34.85 -20.32
N ARG A 3 42.88 34.44 -20.67
CA ARG A 3 43.18 33.08 -21.18
C ARG A 3 42.77 31.97 -20.19
N ALA A 4 43.01 32.16 -18.90
CA ALA A 4 42.65 31.17 -17.88
C ALA A 4 41.13 30.94 -17.77
N ALA A 5 40.33 32.00 -17.84
CA ALA A 5 38.87 31.92 -17.86
C ALA A 5 38.33 31.22 -19.11
N ARG A 6 38.93 31.48 -20.28
CA ARG A 6 38.56 30.78 -21.54
C ARG A 6 38.83 29.28 -21.44
N ASN A 7 40.01 28.90 -20.95
CA ASN A 7 40.37 27.49 -20.79
C ASN A 7 39.47 26.78 -19.76
N TYR A 8 39.08 27.47 -18.68
CA TYR A 8 38.14 26.93 -17.69
C TYR A 8 36.75 26.69 -18.30
N LEU A 9 36.21 27.64 -19.06
CA LEU A 9 34.92 27.48 -19.74
C LEU A 9 34.96 26.38 -20.81
N GLU A 10 36.10 26.20 -21.49
CA GLU A 10 36.25 25.13 -22.48
C GLU A 10 36.33 23.75 -21.80
N GLN A 11 37.01 23.63 -20.66
CA GLN A 11 37.01 22.42 -19.85
C GLN A 11 35.63 22.12 -19.29
N LEU A 12 34.91 23.14 -18.80
CA LEU A 12 33.53 23.00 -18.34
C LEU A 12 32.60 22.60 -19.49
N ARG A 13 32.77 23.15 -20.69
CA ARG A 13 31.97 22.77 -21.88
C ARG A 13 32.10 21.28 -22.19
N ARG A 14 33.33 20.74 -22.14
CA ARG A 14 33.59 19.31 -22.35
C ARG A 14 33.02 18.46 -21.22
N ALA A 15 33.14 18.93 -19.98
CA ALA A 15 32.57 18.23 -18.82
C ALA A 15 31.03 18.22 -18.83
N LEU A 16 30.39 19.21 -19.45
CA LEU A 16 28.93 19.30 -19.63
C LEU A 16 28.43 18.62 -20.92
N ASP A 17 29.21 17.71 -21.52
CA ASP A 17 28.84 17.05 -22.77
C ASP A 17 27.56 16.20 -22.67
N PHE A 18 27.15 15.84 -21.44
CA PHE A 18 25.91 15.11 -21.15
C PHE A 18 24.63 15.96 -21.17
N LEU A 19 24.73 17.31 -21.17
CA LEU A 19 23.58 18.21 -21.26
C LEU A 19 23.19 18.53 -22.71
N SER A 20 21.91 18.90 -22.93
CA SER A 20 21.45 19.41 -24.22
C SER A 20 22.18 20.70 -24.64
N GLU A 21 22.23 21.02 -25.93
CA GLU A 21 22.96 22.22 -26.40
C GLU A 21 22.42 23.53 -25.81
N GLN A 22 21.11 23.62 -25.53
CA GLN A 22 20.49 24.79 -24.92
C GLN A 22 20.88 24.93 -23.44
N GLU A 23 20.71 23.87 -22.63
CA GLU A 23 21.11 23.86 -21.21
C GLU A 23 22.61 24.12 -21.05
N ARG A 24 23.43 23.53 -21.93
CA ARG A 24 24.89 23.75 -21.93
C ARG A 24 25.24 25.23 -22.18
N ARG A 25 24.54 25.90 -23.09
CA ARG A 25 24.76 27.34 -23.35
C ARG A 25 24.37 28.19 -22.16
N GLU A 26 23.23 27.92 -21.52
CA GLU A 26 22.77 28.64 -20.34
C GLU A 26 23.74 28.52 -19.16
N VAL A 27 24.22 27.30 -18.87
CA VAL A 27 25.19 27.06 -17.79
C VAL A 27 26.52 27.75 -18.08
N LEU A 28 26.98 27.74 -19.33
CA LEU A 28 28.20 28.44 -19.74
C LEU A 28 28.03 29.96 -19.65
N GLU A 29 26.88 30.51 -20.02
CA GLU A 29 26.61 31.95 -19.90
C GLU A 29 26.49 32.41 -18.45
N ALA A 30 25.80 31.65 -17.59
CA ALA A 30 25.73 31.92 -16.16
C ALA A 30 27.12 31.88 -15.51
N THR A 31 27.92 30.86 -15.83
CA THR A 31 29.31 30.73 -15.34
C THR A 31 30.19 31.85 -15.87
N LYS A 32 29.99 32.27 -17.12
CA LYS A 32 30.70 33.41 -17.73
C LYS A 32 30.40 34.71 -16.97
N GLN A 33 29.14 34.96 -16.63
CA GLN A 33 28.73 36.12 -15.83
C GLN A 33 29.32 36.09 -14.41
N GLU A 34 29.36 34.91 -13.79
CA GLU A 34 29.96 34.75 -12.47
C GLU A 34 31.48 35.01 -12.48
N ILE A 35 32.20 34.52 -13.50
CA ILE A 35 33.63 34.82 -13.68
C ILE A 35 33.90 36.33 -13.81
N PHE A 36 33.00 37.07 -14.47
CA PHE A 36 33.13 38.53 -14.58
C PHE A 36 32.93 39.26 -13.24
N ARG A 37 32.17 38.67 -12.31
CA ARG A 37 31.93 39.24 -10.97
C ARG A 37 33.03 38.93 -9.97
N LEU A 38 33.95 37.99 -10.28
CA LEU A 38 35.05 37.65 -9.38
C LEU A 38 36.11 38.77 -9.34
N PRO A 39 36.70 39.05 -8.16
CA PRO A 39 37.81 39.99 -8.05
C PRO A 39 38.99 39.53 -8.90
N GLY A 40 39.29 40.28 -9.96
CA GLY A 40 40.34 39.94 -10.94
C GLY A 40 39.86 39.20 -12.20
N GLY A 41 38.55 39.01 -12.39
CA GLY A 41 37.94 38.60 -13.67
C GLY A 41 38.45 37.28 -14.26
N GLY A 42 38.92 36.36 -13.42
CA GLY A 42 39.46 35.06 -13.86
C GLY A 42 40.86 35.13 -14.50
N ARG A 43 41.70 36.10 -14.12
CA ARG A 43 43.09 36.21 -14.61
C ARG A 43 44.00 35.05 -14.18
N ARG A 44 43.77 34.45 -13.01
CA ARG A 44 44.60 33.36 -12.45
C ARG A 44 43.79 32.05 -12.35
N LYS A 45 44.37 30.95 -12.86
CA LYS A 45 43.74 29.61 -12.85
C LYS A 45 43.47 29.10 -11.42
N ARG A 46 44.40 29.34 -10.49
CA ARG A 46 44.28 28.92 -9.08
C ARG A 46 43.09 29.58 -8.38
N ASP A 47 42.85 30.86 -8.64
CA ASP A 47 41.74 31.60 -8.03
C ASP A 47 40.39 31.13 -8.60
N LEU A 48 40.34 30.80 -9.90
CA LEU A 48 39.15 30.21 -10.52
C LEU A 48 38.81 28.85 -9.91
N ILE A 49 39.79 27.94 -9.77
CA ILE A 49 39.54 26.61 -9.19
C ILE A 49 39.18 26.72 -7.71
N ARG A 50 39.81 27.63 -6.96
CA ARG A 50 39.50 27.83 -5.53
C ARG A 50 38.10 28.39 -5.30
N LEU A 51 37.63 29.30 -6.15
CA LEU A 51 36.35 30.00 -5.97
C LEU A 51 35.19 29.27 -6.66
N LEU A 52 35.42 28.66 -7.81
CA LEU A 52 34.38 28.03 -8.63
C LEU A 52 34.41 26.49 -8.55
N GLY A 53 35.46 25.91 -7.95
CA GLY A 53 35.71 24.47 -7.96
C GLY A 53 36.35 24.00 -9.26
N GLU A 54 36.76 22.73 -9.28
CA GLU A 54 37.23 22.08 -10.51
C GLU A 54 36.09 21.97 -11.53
N PRO A 55 36.38 22.07 -12.85
CA PRO A 55 35.36 22.03 -13.89
C PRO A 55 34.52 20.76 -13.85
N GLU A 56 35.15 19.62 -13.54
CA GLU A 56 34.48 18.31 -13.43
C GLU A 56 33.57 18.27 -12.20
N ALA A 57 34.06 18.68 -11.02
CA ALA A 57 33.27 18.78 -9.80
C ALA A 57 32.09 19.77 -9.93
N ARG A 58 32.25 20.81 -10.76
CA ARG A 58 31.19 21.75 -11.06
C ARG A 58 30.17 21.16 -12.05
N ALA A 59 30.62 20.42 -13.07
CA ALA A 59 29.74 19.70 -13.99
C ALA A 59 28.92 18.62 -13.28
N LEU A 60 29.51 17.90 -12.32
CA LEU A 60 28.85 16.92 -11.45
C LEU A 60 27.64 17.49 -10.68
N LYS A 61 27.63 18.80 -10.37
CA LYS A 61 26.47 19.46 -9.74
C LYS A 61 25.28 19.64 -10.69
N PHE A 62 25.54 19.60 -12.00
CA PHE A 62 24.54 19.68 -13.06
C PHE A 62 24.23 18.32 -13.68
N GLU A 63 25.01 17.29 -13.36
CA GLU A 63 24.62 15.92 -13.61
C GLU A 63 23.30 15.70 -12.88
N ARG A 64 22.24 15.46 -13.67
CA ARG A 64 20.92 15.14 -13.15
C ARG A 64 21.08 13.87 -12.31
N HIS A 65 21.37 14.05 -11.03
CA HIS A 65 21.15 13.02 -10.05
C HIS A 65 19.64 12.84 -10.05
N GLU A 66 19.16 11.87 -10.83
CA GLU A 66 17.83 11.32 -10.63
C GLU A 66 17.69 11.15 -9.11
N PRO A 67 16.70 11.79 -8.47
CA PRO A 67 16.54 11.67 -7.04
C PRO A 67 16.56 10.19 -6.70
N GLN A 68 17.47 9.73 -5.83
CA GLN A 68 17.55 8.33 -5.40
C GLN A 68 16.19 7.76 -4.92
N ALA A 69 15.25 8.66 -4.57
CA ALA A 69 13.84 8.35 -4.31
C ALA A 69 13.04 7.78 -5.52
N LEU A 70 13.61 7.77 -6.72
CA LEU A 70 12.97 7.32 -7.97
C LEU A 70 13.60 6.05 -8.57
N GLU A 71 14.56 5.40 -7.88
CA GLU A 71 15.24 4.14 -8.25
C GLU A 71 14.31 2.90 -8.30
N VAL A 72 13.17 3.00 -8.99
CA VAL A 72 12.28 1.87 -9.22
C VAL A 72 11.90 1.86 -10.69
N GLY A 73 12.38 0.84 -11.40
CA GLY A 73 12.06 0.59 -12.81
C GLY A 73 10.56 0.51 -13.02
N SER A 74 10.00 1.45 -13.78
CA SER A 74 8.56 1.60 -14.07
C SER A 74 7.65 1.91 -12.87
N GLY A 75 6.67 2.79 -13.09
CA GLY A 75 5.63 3.10 -12.10
C GLY A 75 4.81 1.88 -11.65
N LYS A 76 4.71 0.85 -12.49
CA LYS A 76 4.07 -0.43 -12.17
C LYS A 76 4.77 -1.11 -11.00
N HIS A 77 6.09 -1.24 -11.07
CA HIS A 77 6.86 -1.96 -10.05
C HIS A 77 6.82 -1.25 -8.69
N PHE A 78 6.82 0.09 -8.69
CA PHE A 78 6.66 0.87 -7.47
C PHE A 78 5.30 0.65 -6.79
N LEU A 79 4.20 0.76 -7.54
CA LEU A 79 2.86 0.51 -7.02
C LEU A 79 2.73 -0.91 -6.49
N THR A 80 3.20 -1.90 -7.26
CA THR A 80 3.20 -3.30 -6.86
C THR A 80 3.99 -3.51 -5.57
N ARG A 81 5.15 -2.86 -5.40
CA ARG A 81 5.98 -2.99 -4.20
C ARG A 81 5.32 -2.36 -2.96
N ILE A 82 4.70 -1.20 -3.11
CA ILE A 82 3.97 -0.55 -2.01
C ILE A 82 2.78 -1.38 -1.56
N LEU A 83 2.08 -2.03 -2.49
CA LEU A 83 0.89 -2.83 -2.19
C LEU A 83 1.25 -4.24 -1.67
N ALA A 84 2.31 -4.87 -2.18
CA ALA A 84 2.66 -6.25 -1.85
C ALA A 84 2.96 -6.46 -0.35
N TRP A 85 3.68 -5.54 0.29
CA TRP A 85 4.07 -5.70 1.70
C TRP A 85 2.89 -5.63 2.69
N PRO A 86 1.98 -4.63 2.62
CA PRO A 86 0.78 -4.63 3.44
C PRO A 86 -0.13 -5.84 3.20
N ILE A 87 -0.23 -6.31 1.94
CA ILE A 87 -1.01 -7.53 1.61
C ILE A 87 -0.39 -8.73 2.27
N PHE A 88 0.92 -8.91 2.11
CA PHE A 88 1.66 -10.00 2.73
C PHE A 88 1.51 -9.98 4.25
N ALA A 89 1.67 -8.81 4.88
CA ALA A 89 1.53 -8.67 6.32
C ALA A 89 0.13 -9.03 6.81
N LEU A 90 -0.92 -8.50 6.17
CA LEU A 90 -2.31 -8.82 6.54
C LEU A 90 -2.65 -10.28 6.27
N ALA A 91 -2.20 -10.84 5.14
CA ALA A 91 -2.41 -12.23 4.79
C ALA A 91 -1.73 -13.15 5.80
N LEU A 92 -0.48 -12.88 6.15
CA LEU A 92 0.28 -13.66 7.15
C LEU A 92 -0.38 -13.55 8.53
N LEU A 93 -0.79 -12.35 8.94
CA LEU A 93 -1.52 -12.14 10.20
C LEU A 93 -2.84 -12.92 10.21
N THR A 94 -3.58 -12.91 9.10
CA THR A 94 -4.83 -13.66 8.93
C THR A 94 -4.57 -15.16 9.00
N VAL A 95 -3.51 -15.66 8.37
CA VAL A 95 -3.08 -17.06 8.52
C VAL A 95 -2.80 -17.38 9.98
N MET A 96 -1.95 -16.60 10.65
CA MET A 96 -1.63 -16.83 12.06
C MET A 96 -2.88 -16.87 12.93
N VAL A 97 -3.83 -15.96 12.70
CA VAL A 97 -5.08 -15.96 13.45
C VAL A 97 -5.95 -17.16 13.09
N VAL A 98 -6.11 -17.52 11.83
CA VAL A 98 -6.91 -18.72 11.47
C VAL A 98 -6.28 -20.01 12.02
N LEU A 99 -4.95 -20.09 12.09
CA LEU A 99 -4.21 -21.26 12.61
C LEU A 99 -4.23 -21.36 14.14
N PHE A 100 -4.06 -20.23 14.83
CA PHE A 100 -3.82 -20.18 16.27
C PHE A 100 -4.97 -19.54 17.06
N ALA A 101 -6.02 -19.05 16.41
CA ALA A 101 -7.19 -18.58 17.14
C ALA A 101 -7.74 -19.74 17.97
N PRO A 102 -8.02 -19.50 19.26
CA PRO A 102 -8.62 -20.51 20.11
C PRO A 102 -9.93 -20.99 19.45
N PRO A 103 -10.28 -22.29 19.58
CA PRO A 103 -11.49 -22.84 18.99
C PRO A 103 -12.72 -22.20 19.66
N GLN A 104 -13.15 -21.05 19.14
CA GLN A 104 -14.35 -20.33 19.62
C GLN A 104 -15.63 -21.14 19.39
N ALA A 105 -15.56 -22.18 18.56
CA ALA A 105 -16.62 -23.16 18.37
C ALA A 105 -16.90 -24.02 19.64
N ALA A 106 -15.94 -24.18 20.55
CA ALA A 106 -16.13 -25.00 21.75
C ALA A 106 -16.89 -24.30 22.90
N GLN A 107 -17.14 -22.99 22.80
CA GLN A 107 -17.80 -22.21 23.87
C GLN A 107 -19.15 -21.61 23.47
N ILE A 108 -19.56 -21.72 22.20
CA ILE A 108 -20.81 -21.13 21.72
C ILE A 108 -21.87 -22.21 21.40
N ASP A 109 -21.48 -23.48 21.27
CA ASP A 109 -22.42 -24.62 21.25
C ASP A 109 -21.77 -25.88 21.81
N GLU A 110 -22.52 -26.69 22.56
CA GLU A 110 -22.17 -28.08 22.91
C GLU A 110 -22.17 -28.95 21.63
N GLN A 111 -21.19 -28.77 20.74
CA GLN A 111 -20.83 -29.74 19.72
C GLN A 111 -19.30 -29.82 19.70
N GLY A 112 -18.81 -31.04 19.99
CA GLY A 112 -17.43 -31.31 20.33
C GLY A 112 -16.41 -30.89 19.27
N PHE A 113 -15.14 -31.05 19.63
CA PHE A 113 -13.99 -30.82 18.75
C PHE A 113 -14.26 -31.29 17.30
N GLY A 114 -14.43 -30.32 16.42
CA GLY A 114 -14.78 -30.48 15.02
C GLY A 114 -15.37 -29.17 14.53
N TYR A 115 -14.95 -28.71 13.36
CA TYR A 115 -15.34 -27.44 12.73
C TYR A 115 -16.82 -27.41 12.27
N VAL A 116 -17.73 -28.02 13.04
CA VAL A 116 -19.11 -28.25 12.66
C VAL A 116 -20.02 -27.79 13.79
N ALA A 117 -20.51 -26.55 13.69
CA ALA A 117 -21.90 -26.19 13.98
C ALA A 117 -22.18 -24.77 13.47
N GLY A 118 -22.96 -24.70 12.39
CA GLY A 118 -23.35 -23.44 11.75
C GLY A 118 -23.93 -23.72 10.37
N SER A 119 -24.97 -24.57 10.33
CA SER A 119 -25.86 -24.92 9.22
C SER A 119 -25.42 -24.59 7.77
N THR A 120 -25.43 -25.65 6.94
CA THR A 120 -25.69 -25.68 5.49
C THR A 120 -24.57 -25.23 4.51
N GLY A 121 -23.81 -26.21 4.01
CA GLY A 121 -23.54 -26.32 2.57
C GLY A 121 -22.51 -25.38 1.93
N GLY A 122 -21.46 -24.96 2.64
CA GLY A 122 -20.36 -24.19 2.06
C GLY A 122 -19.25 -25.05 1.44
N LEU A 123 -18.58 -24.54 0.41
CA LEU A 123 -17.47 -25.19 -0.27
C LEU A 123 -16.28 -25.49 0.68
N LEU A 124 -16.02 -24.65 1.69
CA LEU A 124 -14.95 -24.91 2.66
C LEU A 124 -15.29 -26.08 3.59
N ALA A 125 -16.54 -26.18 4.04
CA ALA A 125 -17.01 -27.30 4.85
C ALA A 125 -16.99 -28.62 4.06
N GLN A 126 -17.33 -28.59 2.77
CA GLN A 126 -17.24 -29.76 1.89
C GLN A 126 -15.78 -30.16 1.60
N LEU A 127 -14.91 -29.18 1.39
CA LEU A 127 -13.48 -29.42 1.22
C LEU A 127 -12.88 -30.01 2.50
N GLU A 128 -13.24 -29.52 3.67
CA GLU A 128 -12.75 -30.07 4.93
C GLU A 128 -13.07 -31.58 5.06
N LEU A 129 -14.29 -31.98 4.71
CA LEU A 129 -14.68 -33.39 4.71
C LEU A 129 -13.84 -34.25 3.74
N LEU A 130 -13.32 -33.64 2.67
CA LEU A 130 -12.59 -34.34 1.61
C LEU A 130 -11.07 -34.39 1.85
N ILE A 131 -10.47 -33.28 2.30
CA ILE A 131 -9.01 -33.10 2.43
C ILE A 131 -8.55 -32.91 3.88
N GLY A 132 -9.48 -32.85 4.85
CA GLY A 132 -9.18 -32.79 6.28
C GLY A 132 -8.28 -31.62 6.66
N SER A 133 -7.26 -31.90 7.48
CA SER A 133 -6.29 -30.89 7.97
C SER A 133 -5.48 -30.21 6.85
N GLN A 134 -5.51 -30.71 5.62
CA GLN A 134 -4.84 -30.06 4.48
C GLN A 134 -5.55 -28.79 4.01
N LEU A 135 -6.80 -28.55 4.45
CA LEU A 135 -7.51 -27.28 4.22
C LEU A 135 -6.68 -26.06 4.68
N ILE A 136 -5.79 -26.26 5.64
CA ILE A 136 -4.89 -25.26 6.20
C ILE A 136 -4.02 -24.56 5.15
N TRP A 137 -3.68 -25.26 4.06
CA TRP A 137 -2.88 -24.71 2.96
C TRP A 137 -3.61 -23.62 2.18
N ILE A 138 -4.94 -23.62 2.20
CA ILE A 138 -5.77 -22.58 1.57
C ILE A 138 -5.46 -21.22 2.18
N ALA A 139 -5.20 -21.16 3.50
CA ALA A 139 -4.88 -19.91 4.17
C ALA A 139 -3.57 -19.28 3.66
N PHE A 140 -2.61 -20.09 3.19
CA PHE A 140 -1.33 -19.63 2.65
C PHE A 140 -1.39 -19.10 1.21
N ILE A 141 -2.45 -19.43 0.46
CA ILE A 141 -2.65 -18.95 -0.92
C ILE A 141 -2.45 -17.43 -1.05
N PRO A 142 -3.15 -16.57 -0.27
CA PRO A 142 -2.96 -15.13 -0.38
C PRO A 142 -1.55 -14.66 -0.02
N VAL A 143 -0.87 -15.34 0.91
CA VAL A 143 0.50 -15.01 1.33
C VAL A 143 1.45 -15.21 0.15
N VAL A 144 1.41 -16.37 -0.49
CA VAL A 144 2.28 -16.69 -1.63
C VAL A 144 1.97 -15.75 -2.79
N ILE A 145 0.70 -15.59 -3.13
CA ILE A 145 0.26 -14.81 -4.29
C ILE A 145 0.58 -13.31 -4.14
N SER A 146 0.59 -12.78 -2.92
CA SER A 146 0.95 -11.37 -2.67
C SER A 146 2.39 -11.03 -3.07
N LEU A 147 3.31 -12.01 -2.97
CA LEU A 147 4.75 -11.83 -3.20
C LEU A 147 5.18 -12.16 -4.63
N ILE A 148 4.50 -13.10 -5.31
CA ILE A 148 4.76 -13.48 -6.72
C ILE A 148 5.05 -12.27 -7.65
N PRO A 149 4.32 -11.14 -7.57
CA PRO A 149 4.48 -10.00 -8.46
C PRO A 149 5.79 -9.24 -8.27
N LEU A 150 6.49 -9.46 -7.16
CA LEU A 150 7.83 -8.91 -6.91
C LEU A 150 8.91 -9.67 -7.71
N TRP A 151 8.67 -10.95 -8.00
CA TRP A 151 9.63 -11.84 -8.65
C TRP A 151 9.36 -12.04 -10.14
N LEU A 152 8.08 -12.04 -10.54
CA LEU A 152 7.67 -12.25 -11.93
C LEU A 152 7.12 -10.93 -12.52
N PRO A 153 7.98 -10.07 -13.09
CA PRO A 153 7.51 -8.90 -13.82
C PRO A 153 6.72 -9.35 -15.06
N ASN A 154 5.76 -8.52 -15.49
CA ASN A 154 4.98 -8.63 -16.74
C ASN A 154 3.67 -9.44 -16.67
N ILE A 155 3.22 -9.93 -17.83
CA ILE A 155 1.89 -10.53 -18.06
C ILE A 155 1.70 -11.80 -17.24
N ALA A 156 2.74 -12.65 -17.15
CA ALA A 156 2.70 -13.89 -16.36
C ALA A 156 2.38 -13.63 -14.88
N GLY A 157 3.05 -12.65 -14.25
CA GLY A 157 2.73 -12.25 -12.88
C GLY A 157 1.31 -11.71 -12.73
N THR A 158 0.82 -10.96 -13.73
CA THR A 158 -0.55 -10.41 -13.72
C THR A 158 -1.60 -11.52 -13.81
N ILE A 159 -1.36 -12.55 -14.64
CA ILE A 159 -2.24 -13.73 -14.75
C ILE A 159 -2.33 -14.45 -13.41
N ILE A 160 -1.20 -14.69 -12.76
CA ILE A 160 -1.17 -15.39 -11.46
C ILE A 160 -1.91 -14.59 -10.38
N GLN A 161 -1.75 -13.26 -10.34
CA GLN A 161 -2.51 -12.41 -9.42
C GLN A 161 -4.02 -12.49 -9.65
N VAL A 162 -4.46 -12.46 -10.91
CA VAL A 162 -5.88 -12.57 -11.26
C VAL A 162 -6.43 -13.93 -10.84
N ILE A 163 -5.71 -15.02 -11.14
CA ILE A 163 -6.09 -16.38 -10.72
C ILE A 163 -6.21 -16.44 -9.19
N GLY A 164 -5.23 -15.89 -8.48
CA GLY A 164 -5.25 -15.85 -7.02
C GLY A 164 -6.41 -15.06 -6.43
N ALA A 165 -6.68 -13.87 -6.96
CA ALA A 165 -7.81 -13.05 -6.52
C ALA A 165 -9.15 -13.75 -6.81
N LEU A 166 -9.27 -14.44 -7.95
CA LEU A 166 -10.45 -15.25 -8.29
C LEU A 166 -10.63 -16.42 -7.33
N ILE A 167 -9.58 -17.20 -7.05
CA ILE A 167 -9.62 -18.31 -6.09
C ILE A 167 -10.08 -17.81 -4.72
N MET A 168 -9.48 -16.72 -4.23
CA MET A 168 -9.86 -16.14 -2.94
C MET A 168 -11.28 -15.56 -2.93
N SER A 169 -11.77 -15.04 -4.07
CA SER A 169 -13.15 -14.60 -4.21
C SER A 169 -14.13 -15.77 -4.12
N VAL A 170 -13.82 -16.90 -4.77
CA VAL A 170 -14.61 -18.14 -4.65
C VAL A 170 -14.61 -18.62 -3.20
N ILE A 171 -13.47 -18.61 -2.52
CA ILE A 171 -13.39 -18.95 -1.09
C ILE A 171 -14.25 -18.01 -0.24
N CYS A 172 -14.25 -16.70 -0.51
CA CYS A 172 -15.05 -15.74 0.22
C CYS A 172 -16.57 -15.92 -0.01
N VAL A 173 -16.98 -16.18 -1.26
CA VAL A 173 -18.40 -16.26 -1.66
C VAL A 173 -18.99 -17.65 -1.42
N ALA A 174 -18.31 -18.69 -1.91
CA ALA A 174 -18.78 -20.06 -1.86
C ALA A 174 -18.32 -20.80 -0.60
N GLY A 175 -17.31 -20.31 0.11
CA GLY A 175 -16.74 -21.01 1.26
C GLY A 175 -17.75 -21.26 2.38
N GLY A 176 -18.69 -20.34 2.59
CA GLY A 176 -19.69 -20.41 3.66
C GLY A 176 -19.08 -20.27 5.06
N GLY A 177 -19.91 -19.91 6.03
CA GLY A 177 -19.53 -19.81 7.45
C GLY A 177 -18.68 -18.58 7.81
N GLN A 178 -18.19 -18.55 9.06
CA GLN A 178 -17.41 -17.42 9.59
C GLN A 178 -15.97 -17.38 9.08
N LEU A 179 -15.41 -18.53 8.65
CA LEU A 179 -14.02 -18.62 8.16
C LEU A 179 -13.78 -17.79 6.90
N SER A 180 -14.74 -17.74 5.99
CA SER A 180 -14.62 -16.94 4.76
C SER A 180 -14.49 -15.44 5.05
N LEU A 181 -15.05 -14.95 6.16
CA LEU A 181 -15.01 -13.54 6.56
C LEU A 181 -13.59 -13.05 6.85
N PHE A 182 -12.72 -13.92 7.38
CA PHE A 182 -11.32 -13.58 7.67
C PHE A 182 -10.53 -13.22 6.41
N PHE A 183 -10.89 -13.83 5.28
CA PHE A 183 -10.19 -13.66 4.01
C PHE A 183 -10.72 -12.47 3.18
N ILE A 184 -11.91 -11.93 3.48
CA ILE A 184 -12.50 -10.81 2.72
C ILE A 184 -11.55 -9.60 2.62
N PRO A 185 -10.96 -9.08 3.72
CA PRO A 185 -10.01 -7.97 3.65
C PRO A 185 -8.81 -8.23 2.73
N VAL A 186 -8.28 -9.44 2.78
CA VAL A 186 -7.11 -9.84 2.01
C VAL A 186 -7.47 -9.96 0.53
N THR A 187 -8.64 -10.53 0.22
CA THR A 187 -9.17 -10.64 -1.15
C THR A 187 -9.38 -9.26 -1.78
N LEU A 188 -9.89 -8.28 -1.02
CA LEU A 188 -10.00 -6.89 -1.51
C LEU A 188 -8.64 -6.33 -1.91
N LEU A 189 -7.61 -6.54 -1.08
CA LEU A 189 -6.28 -6.05 -1.41
C LEU A 189 -5.62 -6.79 -2.58
N LEU A 190 -5.85 -8.10 -2.73
CA LEU A 190 -5.38 -8.86 -3.90
C LEU A 190 -5.98 -8.30 -5.20
N TRP A 191 -7.28 -8.03 -5.22
CA TRP A 191 -7.92 -7.35 -6.36
C TRP A 191 -7.35 -5.95 -6.57
N ALA A 192 -7.08 -5.21 -5.51
CA ALA A 192 -6.47 -3.90 -5.63
C ALA A 192 -5.04 -3.99 -6.19
N GLN A 193 -4.28 -5.03 -5.90
CA GLN A 193 -2.96 -5.27 -6.51
C GLN A 193 -3.04 -5.50 -8.02
N VAL A 194 -4.16 -6.05 -8.51
CA VAL A 194 -4.46 -6.23 -9.94
C VAL A 194 -4.90 -4.91 -10.58
N PHE A 195 -5.91 -4.25 -10.00
CA PHE A 195 -6.55 -3.09 -10.62
C PHE A 195 -5.79 -1.78 -10.45
N THR A 196 -5.12 -1.57 -9.30
CA THR A 196 -4.46 -0.28 -9.01
C THR A 196 -3.40 0.07 -10.04
N PRO A 197 -2.46 -0.83 -10.42
CA PRO A 197 -1.50 -0.53 -11.47
C PRO A 197 -2.16 -0.29 -12.84
N LEU A 198 -3.21 -1.05 -13.19
CA LEU A 198 -3.92 -0.91 -14.46
C LEU A 198 -4.65 0.44 -14.58
N LEU A 199 -5.28 0.90 -13.50
CA LEU A 199 -6.05 2.14 -13.47
C LEU A 199 -5.14 3.35 -13.34
N MET A 200 -4.12 3.28 -12.48
CA MET A 200 -3.23 4.41 -12.19
C MET A 200 -2.22 4.69 -13.30
N MET A 201 -1.95 3.72 -14.18
CA MET A 201 -1.06 3.90 -15.34
C MET A 201 -1.78 4.36 -16.61
N ARG A 202 -3.13 4.38 -16.65
CA ARG A 202 -3.91 4.81 -17.84
C ARG A 202 -3.94 6.33 -18.06
N GLY A 203 -3.34 7.12 -17.17
CA GLY A 203 -3.15 8.56 -17.36
C GLY A 203 -2.15 9.13 -16.36
N SER A 204 -1.37 10.14 -16.76
CA SER A 204 -0.30 10.77 -15.96
C SER A 204 -0.78 11.39 -14.64
N MET A 205 -2.10 11.49 -14.42
CA MET A 205 -2.73 11.97 -13.18
C MET A 205 -3.96 11.14 -12.76
N ALA A 206 -3.98 9.82 -13.00
CA ALA A 206 -5.10 8.97 -12.59
C ALA A 206 -5.16 8.81 -11.05
N SER A 207 -5.67 9.85 -10.38
CA SER A 207 -6.12 9.77 -8.99
C SER A 207 -7.52 9.15 -8.98
N PRO A 208 -7.87 8.28 -8.01
CA PRO A 208 -9.25 7.83 -7.87
C PRO A 208 -10.15 9.06 -7.69
N GLY A 209 -11.15 9.18 -8.56
CA GLY A 209 -12.10 10.31 -8.53
C GLY A 209 -12.93 10.32 -7.24
N PRO A 210 -13.57 11.45 -6.91
CA PRO A 210 -14.35 11.58 -5.67
C PRO A 210 -15.46 10.53 -5.57
N ALA A 211 -16.10 10.15 -6.69
CA ALA A 211 -17.12 9.11 -6.73
C ALA A 211 -16.60 7.73 -6.26
N TRP A 212 -15.36 7.38 -6.58
CA TRP A 212 -14.74 6.12 -6.11
C TRP A 212 -14.50 6.14 -4.61
N LEU A 213 -14.05 7.27 -4.06
CA LEU A 213 -13.81 7.42 -2.62
C LEU A 213 -15.13 7.43 -1.85
N ILE A 214 -16.19 8.05 -2.40
CA ILE A 214 -17.54 8.01 -1.83
C ILE A 214 -18.08 6.57 -1.82
N CYS A 215 -17.95 5.85 -2.93
CA CYS A 215 -18.37 4.45 -3.02
C CYS A 215 -17.62 3.59 -2.00
N ALA A 216 -16.30 3.76 -1.89
CA ALA A 216 -15.48 3.07 -0.90
C ALA A 216 -15.91 3.39 0.55
N ALA A 217 -16.22 4.67 0.84
CA ALA A 217 -16.72 5.09 2.15
C ALA A 217 -18.05 4.44 2.48
N VAL A 218 -19.02 4.47 1.55
CA VAL A 218 -20.35 3.86 1.74
C VAL A 218 -20.24 2.36 1.96
N LEU A 219 -19.45 1.65 1.14
CA LEU A 219 -19.25 0.21 1.29
C LEU A 219 -18.55 -0.13 2.60
N LEU A 220 -17.53 0.65 3.00
CA LEU A 220 -16.83 0.43 4.26
C LEU A 220 -17.77 0.66 5.45
N ILE A 221 -18.58 1.72 5.44
CA ILE A 221 -19.58 1.98 6.50
C ILE A 221 -20.61 0.85 6.55
N ALA A 222 -21.05 0.34 5.40
CA ALA A 222 -21.97 -0.80 5.36
C ALA A 222 -21.34 -2.07 5.97
N VAL A 223 -20.08 -2.36 5.64
CA VAL A 223 -19.34 -3.50 6.22
C VAL A 223 -19.14 -3.33 7.73
N VAL A 224 -18.71 -2.14 8.17
CA VAL A 224 -18.54 -1.83 9.60
C VAL A 224 -19.86 -1.94 10.33
N GLY A 225 -20.94 -1.38 9.79
CA GLY A 225 -22.29 -1.47 10.36
C GLY A 225 -22.78 -2.91 10.47
N TYR A 226 -22.61 -3.71 9.42
CA TYR A 226 -22.96 -5.13 9.44
C TYR A 226 -22.16 -5.91 10.49
N ALA A 227 -20.84 -5.73 10.52
CA ALA A 227 -19.97 -6.36 11.51
C ALA A 227 -20.30 -5.93 12.94
N THR A 228 -20.68 -4.67 13.15
CA THR A 228 -21.10 -4.12 14.45
C THR A 228 -22.38 -4.78 14.94
N VAL A 229 -23.41 -4.85 14.09
CA VAL A 229 -24.70 -5.50 14.43
C VAL A 229 -24.50 -6.98 14.77
N ARG A 230 -23.68 -7.68 13.99
CA ARG A 230 -23.39 -9.10 14.24
C ARG A 230 -22.50 -9.32 15.46
N GLY A 231 -21.53 -8.43 15.70
CA GLY A 231 -20.64 -8.47 16.87
C GLY A 231 -21.40 -8.26 18.18
N LEU A 232 -22.39 -7.36 18.20
CA LEU A 232 -23.21 -7.08 19.39
C LEU A 232 -24.10 -8.25 19.82
N ALA A 233 -24.49 -9.14 18.89
CA ALA A 233 -25.48 -10.18 19.17
C ALA A 233 -25.07 -11.21 20.23
N HIS A 234 -23.76 -11.40 20.46
CA HIS A 234 -23.22 -12.40 21.40
C HIS A 234 -22.13 -11.82 22.33
N PHE A 235 -22.03 -10.49 22.39
CA PHE A 235 -21.03 -9.81 23.20
C PHE A 235 -21.51 -9.69 24.64
N SER A 236 -20.69 -10.16 25.59
CA SER A 236 -21.09 -10.25 27.01
C SER A 236 -20.78 -8.99 27.83
N ALA A 237 -20.07 -8.01 27.26
CA ALA A 237 -19.72 -6.77 27.95
C ALA A 237 -20.49 -5.56 27.42
N GLU A 238 -20.13 -4.38 27.94
CA GLU A 238 -20.81 -3.13 27.65
C GLU A 238 -20.81 -2.79 26.14
N PRO A 239 -21.97 -2.49 25.52
CA PRO A 239 -22.09 -2.28 24.07
C PRO A 239 -21.20 -1.16 23.51
N TRP A 240 -20.82 -0.17 24.33
CA TRP A 240 -19.98 0.93 23.90
C TRP A 240 -18.57 0.48 23.49
N LEU A 241 -18.09 -0.67 23.99
CA LEU A 241 -16.80 -1.25 23.61
C LEU A 241 -16.76 -1.67 22.13
N ILE A 242 -17.93 -1.94 21.52
CA ILE A 242 -18.07 -2.21 20.09
C ILE A 242 -18.50 -0.95 19.34
N LEU A 243 -19.50 -0.21 19.86
CA LEU A 243 -20.05 0.96 19.19
C LEU A 243 -19.03 2.11 19.06
N GLY A 244 -18.20 2.34 20.08
CA GLY A 244 -17.19 3.40 20.08
C GLY A 244 -16.21 3.26 18.92
N PRO A 245 -15.47 2.12 18.81
CA PRO A 245 -14.59 1.86 17.68
C PRO A 245 -15.32 1.87 16.32
N ALA A 246 -16.55 1.36 16.25
CA ALA A 246 -17.35 1.39 15.02
C ALA A 246 -17.67 2.82 14.54
N VAL A 247 -18.03 3.72 15.46
CA VAL A 247 -18.24 5.14 15.17
C VAL A 247 -16.95 5.79 14.69
N VAL A 248 -15.81 5.52 15.33
CA VAL A 248 -14.51 6.03 14.91
C VAL A 248 -14.19 5.58 13.47
N LEU A 249 -14.36 4.29 13.16
CA LEU A 249 -14.15 3.76 11.81
C LEU A 249 -15.10 4.41 10.80
N ALA A 250 -16.38 4.58 11.14
CA ALA A 250 -17.36 5.20 10.26
C ALA A 250 -17.04 6.68 9.97
N VAL A 251 -16.64 7.44 10.99
CA VAL A 251 -16.21 8.84 10.83
C VAL A 251 -14.96 8.91 9.94
N LEU A 252 -13.95 8.08 10.18
CA LEU A 252 -12.76 8.04 9.35
C LEU A 252 -13.07 7.62 7.90
N ALA A 253 -14.01 6.70 7.70
CA ALA A 253 -14.51 6.31 6.38
C ALA A 253 -15.22 7.47 5.66
N LEU A 254 -16.08 8.22 6.35
CA LEU A 254 -16.75 9.41 5.80
C LEU A 254 -15.76 10.51 5.38
N LEU A 255 -14.59 10.55 6.02
CA LEU A 255 -13.55 11.52 5.72
C LEU A 255 -12.64 11.11 4.54
N LEU A 256 -12.76 9.89 4.00
CA LEU A 256 -11.98 9.42 2.85
C LEU A 256 -12.04 10.35 1.61
N PRO A 257 -13.19 10.92 1.22
CA PRO A 257 -13.28 11.79 0.05
C PRO A 257 -12.48 13.09 0.17
N PHE A 258 -12.15 13.53 1.39
CA PHE A 258 -11.36 14.74 1.64
C PHE A 258 -9.85 14.56 1.34
N ARG A 259 -9.41 13.31 1.15
CA ARG A 259 -8.04 12.94 0.78
C ARG A 259 -6.96 13.41 1.75
N TRP A 260 -7.31 13.57 3.03
CA TRP A 260 -6.36 13.95 4.07
C TRP A 260 -5.47 12.75 4.40
N ASN A 261 -4.16 12.90 4.22
CA ASN A 261 -3.22 11.80 4.44
C ASN A 261 -3.28 11.29 5.89
N SER A 262 -3.48 12.19 6.86
CA SER A 262 -3.69 11.85 8.27
C SER A 262 -4.92 10.97 8.49
N VAL A 263 -6.02 11.21 7.78
CA VAL A 263 -7.24 10.38 7.86
C VAL A 263 -6.99 8.99 7.31
N HIS A 264 -6.28 8.86 6.19
CA HIS A 264 -5.97 7.56 5.61
C HIS A 264 -5.08 6.73 6.55
N ILE A 265 -4.06 7.35 7.15
CA ILE A 265 -3.17 6.71 8.14
C ILE A 265 -3.95 6.38 9.41
N ALA A 266 -4.82 7.27 9.89
CA ALA A 266 -5.65 7.03 11.06
C ALA A 266 -6.63 5.86 10.83
N LEU A 267 -7.20 5.74 9.63
CA LEU A 267 -8.07 4.62 9.27
C LEU A 267 -7.31 3.28 9.27
N VAL A 268 -6.07 3.27 8.79
CA VAL A 268 -5.18 2.11 8.88
C VAL A 268 -4.92 1.74 10.34
N ALA A 269 -4.51 2.70 11.16
CA ALA A 269 -4.18 2.48 12.56
C ALA A 269 -5.41 2.03 13.36
N ALA A 270 -6.55 2.69 13.18
CA ALA A 270 -7.80 2.33 13.82
C ALA A 270 -8.27 0.92 13.40
N GLY A 271 -8.10 0.57 12.12
CA GLY A 271 -8.38 -0.78 11.61
C GLY A 271 -7.55 -1.85 12.34
N LEU A 272 -6.24 -1.64 12.47
CA LEU A 272 -5.37 -2.55 13.24
C LEU A 272 -5.76 -2.63 14.72
N LEU A 273 -6.04 -1.49 15.35
CA LEU A 273 -6.45 -1.44 16.76
C LEU A 273 -7.76 -2.20 16.99
N VAL A 274 -8.73 -2.12 16.07
CA VAL A 274 -9.97 -2.89 16.13
C VAL A 274 -9.71 -4.39 16.00
N MET A 275 -8.79 -4.80 15.12
CA MET A 275 -8.39 -6.21 15.01
C MET A 275 -7.72 -6.71 16.30
N VAL A 276 -6.81 -5.94 16.87
CA VAL A 276 -6.11 -6.29 18.13
C VAL A 276 -7.08 -6.33 19.32
N ALA A 277 -7.93 -5.31 19.46
CA ALA A 277 -8.94 -5.27 20.51
C ALA A 277 -9.95 -6.42 20.36
N GLY A 278 -10.35 -6.73 19.13
CA GLY A 278 -11.19 -7.88 18.81
C GLY A 278 -10.53 -9.20 19.19
N PHE A 279 -9.25 -9.37 18.88
CA PHE A 279 -8.47 -10.54 19.27
C PHE A 279 -8.47 -10.73 20.79
N ILE A 280 -8.18 -9.67 21.54
CA ILE A 280 -8.20 -9.68 23.01
C ILE A 280 -9.61 -10.01 23.53
N ALA A 281 -10.65 -9.35 23.02
CA ALA A 281 -12.04 -9.59 23.43
C ALA A 281 -12.52 -11.03 23.14
N SER A 282 -11.89 -11.68 22.17
CA SER A 282 -12.19 -13.04 21.74
C SER A 282 -11.42 -14.13 22.50
N LEU A 283 -10.49 -13.74 23.39
CA LEU A 283 -9.77 -14.69 24.24
C LEU A 283 -10.72 -15.32 25.27
N PRO A 284 -10.52 -16.61 25.60
CA PRO A 284 -11.32 -17.30 26.62
C PRO A 284 -11.38 -16.50 27.93
N GLY A 285 -12.58 -16.33 28.47
CA GLY A 285 -12.80 -15.64 29.75
C GLY A 285 -12.79 -14.11 29.70
N THR A 286 -12.69 -13.50 28.50
CA THR A 286 -12.74 -12.04 28.35
C THR A 286 -14.17 -11.56 28.09
N TYR A 287 -14.62 -11.51 26.82
CA TYR A 287 -15.94 -10.95 26.44
C TYR A 287 -16.72 -11.82 25.45
N SER A 288 -16.34 -13.09 25.29
CA SER A 288 -16.99 -14.07 24.39
C SER A 288 -17.21 -13.55 22.96
N ALA A 289 -16.36 -12.62 22.49
CA ALA A 289 -16.54 -11.98 21.20
C ALA A 289 -16.14 -12.93 20.07
N ALA A 290 -17.00 -13.08 19.06
CA ALA A 290 -16.63 -13.80 17.83
C ALA A 290 -15.63 -12.98 17.02
N LEU A 291 -14.39 -13.47 16.88
CA LEU A 291 -13.27 -12.73 16.28
C LEU A 291 -13.50 -12.34 14.81
N ALA A 292 -14.33 -13.10 14.08
CA ALA A 292 -14.61 -12.85 12.68
C ALA A 292 -15.16 -11.42 12.40
N TRP A 293 -15.94 -10.85 13.31
CA TRP A 293 -16.56 -9.53 13.14
C TRP A 293 -15.58 -8.36 13.28
N PRO A 294 -14.81 -8.23 14.37
CA PRO A 294 -13.78 -7.19 14.47
C PRO A 294 -12.67 -7.41 13.43
N TRP A 295 -12.39 -8.66 13.01
CA TRP A 295 -11.46 -8.92 11.91
C TRP A 295 -11.97 -8.37 10.58
N LEU A 296 -13.25 -8.59 10.26
CA LEU A 296 -13.88 -8.06 9.06
C LEU A 296 -13.88 -6.53 9.07
N ALA A 297 -14.34 -5.90 10.16
CA ALA A 297 -14.43 -4.44 10.27
C ALA A 297 -13.04 -3.79 10.24
N GLY A 298 -12.12 -4.26 11.08
CA GLY A 298 -10.77 -3.71 11.18
C GLY A 298 -9.92 -4.01 9.96
N GLY A 299 -9.99 -5.22 9.42
CA GLY A 299 -9.25 -5.63 8.23
C GLY A 299 -9.71 -4.89 6.97
N THR A 300 -11.02 -4.71 6.76
CA THR A 300 -11.51 -3.92 5.61
C THR A 300 -11.16 -2.43 5.74
N SER A 301 -11.21 -1.87 6.95
CA SER A 301 -10.75 -0.51 7.24
C SER A 301 -9.26 -0.35 6.94
N PHE A 302 -8.43 -1.30 7.40
CA PHE A 302 -7.01 -1.37 7.09
C PHE A 302 -6.77 -1.42 5.59
N ALA A 303 -7.52 -2.26 4.86
CA ALA A 303 -7.37 -2.43 3.43
C ALA A 303 -7.70 -1.13 2.68
N VAL A 304 -8.86 -0.56 2.93
CA VAL A 304 -9.31 0.70 2.28
C VAL A 304 -8.36 1.86 2.63
N GLY A 305 -7.96 1.99 3.89
CA GLY A 305 -7.00 3.01 4.33
C GLY A 305 -5.65 2.88 3.61
N HIS A 306 -5.10 1.67 3.50
CA HIS A 306 -3.84 1.42 2.79
C HIS A 306 -3.93 1.76 1.31
N LEU A 307 -5.03 1.42 0.65
CA LEU A 307 -5.25 1.77 -0.75
C LEU A 307 -5.31 3.29 -0.95
N ALA A 308 -5.94 4.00 -0.01
CA ALA A 308 -6.00 5.46 -0.04
C ALA A 308 -4.62 6.11 0.20
N VAL A 309 -3.79 5.55 1.10
CA VAL A 309 -2.39 5.98 1.30
C VAL A 309 -1.56 5.72 0.05
N ALA A 310 -1.61 4.50 -0.50
CA ALA A 310 -0.85 4.12 -1.70
C ALA A 310 -1.21 5.01 -2.91
N ALA A 311 -2.50 5.33 -3.06
CA ALA A 311 -2.96 6.25 -4.10
C ALA A 311 -2.42 7.68 -3.93
N GLY A 312 -2.35 8.16 -2.68
CA GLY A 312 -1.75 9.46 -2.36
C GLY A 312 -0.26 9.52 -2.68
N MET A 313 0.50 8.49 -2.29
CA MET A 313 1.93 8.37 -2.57
C MET A 313 2.22 8.35 -4.08
N TRP A 314 1.42 7.61 -4.85
CA TRP A 314 1.54 7.58 -6.31
C TRP A 314 1.28 8.95 -6.93
N HIS A 315 0.22 9.64 -6.50
CA HIS A 315 -0.11 10.96 -7.03
C HIS A 315 0.97 11.99 -6.73
N GLU A 316 1.56 11.97 -5.53
CA GLU A 316 2.69 12.84 -5.19
C GLU A 316 3.92 12.53 -6.05
N ARG A 317 4.25 11.25 -6.26
CA ARG A 317 5.34 10.84 -7.13
C ARG A 317 5.12 11.27 -8.58
N ALA A 318 3.91 11.07 -9.12
CA ALA A 318 3.56 11.47 -10.48
C ALA A 318 3.71 12.99 -10.68
N ARG A 319 3.27 13.81 -9.70
CA ARG A 319 3.47 15.27 -9.74
C ARG A 319 4.95 15.66 -9.72
N LYS A 320 5.77 15.02 -8.87
CA LYS A 320 7.21 15.28 -8.82
C LYS A 320 7.90 14.91 -10.13
N LEU A 321 7.48 13.81 -10.76
CA LEU A 321 7.99 13.40 -12.08
C LEU A 321 7.61 14.39 -13.17
N LEU A 322 6.36 14.89 -13.18
CA LEU A 322 5.92 15.91 -14.14
C LEU A 322 6.63 17.25 -13.95
N ALA A 323 6.96 17.64 -12.71
CA ALA A 323 7.70 18.87 -12.45
C ALA A 323 9.18 18.84 -12.90
N LEU A 324 9.69 17.67 -13.29
CA LEU A 324 11.04 17.49 -13.84
C LEU A 324 11.09 17.59 -15.37
N PHE A 325 9.93 17.63 -16.05
CA PHE A 325 9.79 17.78 -17.49
C PHE A 325 9.21 19.16 -17.85
#